data_AF-A0AB74DSL5-F1
#
_entry.id   AF-A0AB74DSL5-F1
#
_cell.length_a   1.000
_cell.length_b   1.000
_cell.length_c   1.000
_cell.angle_alpha   90.00
_cell.angle_beta   90.00
_cell.angle_gamma   90.00
#
_symmetry.space_group_name_H-M   'P 1'
#
loop_
_entity.id
_entity.type
_entity.pdbx_description
1 polymer ?
#
loop_
_entity_poly.entity_id
_entity_poly.type
_entity_poly.pdbx_seq_one_letter_code
_entity_poly.pdbx_strand_id
1 'polypeptide(L)' 'MNKKGHPKQRQSRNMVIMECMELTGWSRAKVVASLKELEAANLIKFPTAGGVMLREEAL' A
#
# COMPACT_ATOMS: atom_id res chain seq x y z
N MET A 1 22.10 8.48 10.37
CA MET A 1 21.59 9.78 9.86
C MET A 1 20.07 9.70 9.73
N ASN A 2 19.40 10.75 10.18
CA ASN A 2 17.95 10.89 10.28
C ASN A 2 17.20 10.82 8.93
N LYS A 3 16.07 10.10 8.96
CA LYS A 3 14.75 10.44 8.38
C LYS A 3 14.72 11.03 6.97
N LYS A 4 14.44 10.19 5.95
CA LYS A 4 13.50 10.53 4.85
C LYS A 4 12.89 9.24 4.29
N GLY A 5 11.76 8.80 4.85
CA GLY A 5 10.88 7.90 4.10
C GLY A 5 10.58 8.56 2.76
N HIS A 6 10.94 7.88 1.67
CA HIS A 6 11.06 8.47 0.35
C HIS A 6 9.71 9.06 -0.09
N PRO A 7 9.63 10.35 -0.47
CA PRO A 7 8.39 10.98 -0.91
C PRO A 7 7.60 10.17 -1.94
N LYS A 8 8.33 9.45 -2.81
CA LYS A 8 7.80 8.54 -3.83
C LYS A 8 6.99 7.36 -3.27
N GLN A 9 7.42 6.77 -2.15
CA GLN A 9 6.71 5.67 -1.50
C GLN A 9 5.38 6.14 -0.89
N ARG A 10 5.40 7.29 -0.20
CA ARG A 10 4.18 7.91 0.36
C ARG A 10 3.21 8.32 -0.74
N GLN A 11 3.72 8.87 -1.85
CA GLN A 11 2.91 9.24 -3.00
C GLN A 11 2.26 8.00 -3.65
N SER A 12 3.02 6.93 -3.85
CA SER A 12 2.47 5.69 -4.39
C SER A 12 1.40 5.07 -3.48
N ARG A 13 1.65 4.99 -2.17
CA ARG A 13 0.66 4.45 -1.23
C ARG A 13 -0.64 5.25 -1.27
N ASN A 14 -0.54 6.58 -1.34
CA ASN A 14 -1.72 7.43 -1.49
C ASN A 14 -2.45 7.18 -2.81
N MET A 15 -1.73 6.95 -3.91
CA MET A 15 -2.33 6.67 -5.21
C MET A 15 -3.12 5.35 -5.20
N VAL A 16 -2.52 4.28 -4.65
CA VAL A 16 -3.19 2.98 -4.47
C VAL A 16 -4.41 3.10 -3.56
N ILE A 17 -4.33 3.90 -2.49
CA ILE A 17 -5.49 4.13 -1.62
C ILE A 17 -6.64 4.81 -2.39
N MET A 18 -6.34 5.83 -3.20
CA MET A 18 -7.36 6.53 -3.99
C MET A 18 -8.03 5.58 -5.00
N GLU A 19 -7.24 4.82 -5.75
CA GLU A 19 -7.73 3.87 -6.74
C GLU A 19 -8.58 2.76 -6.10
N CYS A 20 -8.15 2.21 -4.95
CA CYS A 20 -8.97 1.25 -4.20
C CYS A 20 -10.28 1.87 -3.71
N MET A 21 -10.30 3.13 -3.28
CA MET A 21 -11.54 3.81 -2.89
C MET A 21 -12.49 3.94 -4.07
N GLU A 22 -12.00 4.32 -5.26
CA GLU A 22 -12.80 4.45 -6.48
C GLU A 22 -13.35 3.10 -6.95
N LEU A 23 -12.54 2.05 -6.96
CA LEU A 23 -12.94 0.72 -7.44
C LEU A 23 -13.91 -0.01 -6.50
N THR A 24 -13.76 0.18 -5.18
CA THR A 24 -14.52 -0.57 -4.18
C THR A 24 -15.67 0.23 -3.54
N GLY A 25 -15.66 1.56 -3.69
CA GLY A 25 -16.52 2.47 -2.95
C GLY A 25 -16.22 2.52 -1.44
N TRP A 26 -15.11 1.94 -0.99
CA TRP A 26 -14.79 1.88 0.44
C TRP A 26 -14.25 3.21 0.96
N SER A 27 -14.48 3.44 2.26
CA SER A 27 -13.88 4.57 2.95
C SER A 27 -12.37 4.42 3.02
N ARG A 28 -11.65 5.55 3.05
CA ARG A 28 -10.19 5.60 3.19
C ARG A 28 -9.70 4.77 4.38
N ALA A 29 -10.41 4.85 5.51
CA ALA A 29 -10.07 4.11 6.72
C ALA A 29 -10.12 2.59 6.50
N LYS A 30 -11.16 2.10 5.81
CA LYS A 30 -11.31 0.69 5.47
C LYS A 30 -10.21 0.22 4.51
N VAL A 31 -9.94 0.98 3.45
CA VAL A 31 -8.86 0.67 2.50
C VAL A 31 -7.49 0.62 3.19
N VAL A 32 -7.18 1.59 4.07
CA VAL A 32 -5.92 1.62 4.81
C VAL A 32 -5.79 0.41 5.76
N ALA A 33 -6.88 0.02 6.42
CA ALA A 33 -6.88 -1.17 7.28
C ALA A 33 -6.62 -2.45 6.47
N SER A 34 -7.34 -2.65 5.37
CA SER A 34 -7.15 -3.81 4.50
C SER A 34 -5.75 -3.88 3.88
N LEU A 35 -5.19 -2.75 3.42
CA LEU A 35 -3.82 -2.72 2.91
C LEU A 35 -2.79 -3.07 3.99
N LYS A 36 -3.03 -2.70 5.25
CA LYS A 36 -2.15 -3.11 6.37
C LYS A 36 -2.27 -4.60 6.66
N GLU A 37 -3.48 -5.16 6.61
CA GLU A 37 -3.70 -6.60 6.80
C GLU A 37 -3.00 -7.41 5.69
N LEU A 38 -3.13 -6.98 4.43
CA LEU A 38 -2.44 -7.61 3.30
C LEU A 38 -0.91 -7.49 3.41
N GLU A 39 -0.40 -6.35 3.89
CA GLU A 39 1.03 -6.14 4.13
C GLU A 39 1.53 -7.02 5.30
N ALA A 40 0.74 -7.17 6.36
CA ALA A 40 1.04 -8.04 7.49
C ALA A 40 0.99 -9.53 7.13
N ALA A 41 0.10 -9.91 6.22
CA ALA A 41 0.01 -11.26 5.65
C ALA A 41 1.10 -11.54 4.59
N ASN A 42 2.05 -10.62 4.37
CA ASN A 42 3.09 -10.69 3.32
C ASN A 42 2.56 -10.84 1.89
N LEU A 43 1.27 -10.59 1.64
CA LEU A 43 0.63 -10.69 0.32
C LEU A 43 0.97 -9.49 -0.56
N ILE A 44 1.20 -8.33 0.05
CA ILE A 44 1.62 -7.12 -0.67
C ILE A 44 2.83 -6.47 -0.01
N LYS A 45 3.59 -5.71 -0.78
CA LYS A 45 4.66 -4.86 -0.27
C LYS A 45 4.69 -3.52 -0.98
N PHE A 46 4.91 -2.44 -0.24
CA PHE A 46 5.17 -1.11 -0.79
C PHE A 46 6.70 -0.87 -0.87
N PRO A 47 7.36 -1.12 -2.02
CA PRO A 47 8.79 -0.85 -2.17
C PRO A 47 9.11 0.64 -2.02
N THR A 48 10.33 0.93 -1.60
CA THR A 48 10.86 2.30 -1.48
C THR A 48 10.94 3.03 -2.82
N ALA A 49 11.02 2.30 -3.93
CA ALA A 49 10.96 2.84 -5.28
C ALA A 49 9.57 3.39 -5.67
N GLY A 50 8.52 3.06 -4.91
CA GLY A 50 7.12 3.33 -5.25
C GLY A 50 6.45 2.15 -5.97
N GLY A 51 5.13 2.15 -5.97
CA GLY A 51 4.26 1.06 -6.41
C GLY A 51 3.74 0.21 -5.25
N VAL A 52 2.88 -0.75 -5.59
CA VAL A 52 2.55 -1.91 -4.76
C VAL A 52 2.99 -3.15 -5.53
N MET A 53 3.66 -4.09 -4.87
CA MET A 53 3.95 -5.41 -5.43
C MET A 53 3.03 -6.43 -4.79
N LEU A 54 2.42 -7.28 -5.60
CA LEU A 54 1.81 -8.52 -5.15
C LEU A 54 2.93 -9.54 -4.93
N ARG A 55 2.85 -10.30 -3.84
CA ARG A 55 3.69 -11.49 -3.66
C ARG A 55 2.88 -12.71 -4.09
N GLU A 56 3.35 -13.42 -5.11
CA GLU A 56 2.74 -14.67 -5.57
C GLU A 56 3.05 -15.85 -4.62
N GLU A 57 4.08 -15.74 -3.78
CA GLU A 57 4.46 -16.79 -2.83
C GLU A 57 3.75 -16.59 -1.49
N ALA A 58 2.45 -16.88 -1.49
CA ALA A 58 1.77 -17.39 -0.31
C ALA A 58 1.83 -18.92 -0.35
N LEU A 59 3.02 -19.47 -0.07
CA LEU A 59 3.24 -20.89 0.20
C LEU A 59 3.96 -21.03 1.54
#